data_AF-A0A9W9YSM4-F1
#
_entry.id   AF-A0A9W9YSM4-F1
#
_cell.length_a   1.000
_cell.length_b   1.000
_cell.length_c   1.000
_cell.angle_alpha   90.00
_cell.angle_beta   90.00
_cell.angle_gamma   90.00
#
_symmetry.space_group_name_H-M   'P 1'
#
loop_
_entity.id
_entity.type
_entity.pdbx_description
1 polymer ?
#
loop_
_entity_poly.entity_id
_entity_poly.type
_entity_poly.pdbx_seq_one_letter_code
_entity_poly.pdbx_strand_id
1 'polypeptide(L)'
;MASRDGPRAVGTDGSDFSHRQRVASHYKESVQWKGKLKACLCFHLVLIAVVGGWILAAYSGVVKAHPQPWELAWLLSTVPTVVGLASLPKNNIKQLYVYAFGTLVIGVGPLVYGACVMIQDIFFNISQGRAPATLQWQNAPMKMASSAFIIQFHGISLYYANKLIGAWSSKGEKKTS
;
A
#
# COMPACT_ATOMS: atom_id res chain seq x y z
N MET A 1 -45.32 14.46 19.87
CA MET A 1 -44.93 15.39 18.78
C MET A 1 -43.69 16.14 19.22
N ALA A 2 -42.51 15.74 18.72
CA ALA A 2 -41.27 16.45 19.01
C ALA A 2 -41.24 17.76 18.20
N SER A 3 -40.86 18.86 18.85
CA SER A 3 -40.87 20.21 18.30
C SER A 3 -39.98 20.33 17.05
N ARG A 4 -40.57 20.88 15.96
CA ARG A 4 -39.90 21.16 14.68
C ARG A 4 -39.02 22.42 14.69
N ASP A 5 -38.99 23.16 15.80
CA ASP A 5 -38.29 24.45 15.93
C ASP A 5 -37.24 24.44 17.03
N GLY A 6 -36.35 23.44 16.99
CA GLY A 6 -35.06 23.56 17.67
C GLY A 6 -34.23 24.71 17.06
N PRO A 7 -33.27 25.29 17.81
CA PRO A 7 -32.46 26.41 17.33
C PRO A 7 -31.79 26.07 16.01
N ARG A 8 -32.19 26.74 14.92
CA ARG A 8 -31.56 26.58 13.61
C ARG A 8 -30.31 27.47 13.55
N ALA A 9 -29.25 26.96 12.93
CA ALA A 9 -28.08 27.79 12.67
C ALA A 9 -28.50 29.04 11.88
N VAL A 10 -28.01 30.21 12.28
CA VAL A 10 -28.34 31.48 11.62
C VAL A 10 -27.97 31.39 10.14
N GLY A 11 -28.93 31.66 9.24
CA GLY A 11 -28.73 31.70 7.79
C GLY A 11 -29.11 30.43 7.00
N THR A 12 -29.88 29.50 7.56
CA THR A 12 -30.30 28.27 6.86
C THR A 12 -31.79 28.00 7.11
N ASP A 13 -32.54 27.70 6.06
CA ASP A 13 -33.97 27.37 6.11
C ASP A 13 -34.21 25.88 6.48
N GLY A 14 -33.15 25.09 6.58
CA GLY A 14 -33.16 23.65 6.86
C GLY A 14 -33.35 22.76 5.62
N SER A 15 -33.49 23.34 4.42
CA SER A 15 -33.58 22.57 3.16
C SER A 15 -32.24 21.94 2.75
N ASP A 16 -31.14 22.43 3.32
CA ASP A 16 -29.77 22.02 3.00
C ASP A 16 -29.25 20.80 3.79
N PHE A 17 -30.10 20.17 4.60
CA PHE A 17 -29.71 19.03 5.45
C PHE A 17 -29.09 17.88 4.64
N SER A 18 -29.67 17.57 3.46
CA SER A 18 -29.22 16.48 2.59
C SER A 18 -27.83 16.75 2.02
N HIS A 19 -27.56 18.00 1.65
CA HIS A 19 -26.26 18.45 1.20
C HIS A 19 -25.22 18.39 2.34
N ARG A 20 -25.55 18.92 3.53
CA ARG A 20 -24.65 18.87 4.70
C ARG A 20 -24.29 17.46 5.11
N GLN A 21 -25.27 16.56 5.12
CA GLN A 21 -25.07 15.16 5.50
C GLN A 21 -24.14 14.44 4.50
N ARG A 22 -24.30 14.71 3.20
CA ARG A 22 -23.41 14.16 2.16
C ARG A 22 -22.00 14.72 2.26
N VAL A 23 -21.84 16.02 2.50
CA VAL A 23 -20.52 16.63 2.69
C VAL A 23 -19.83 16.03 3.93
N ALA A 24 -20.55 15.89 5.05
CA ALA A 24 -20.03 15.31 6.27
C ALA A 24 -19.61 13.83 6.11
N SER A 25 -20.39 13.02 5.38
CA SER A 25 -20.03 11.62 5.12
C SER A 25 -18.75 11.52 4.27
N HIS A 26 -18.59 12.36 3.24
CA HIS A 26 -17.37 12.40 2.43
C HIS A 26 -16.12 12.77 3.25
N TYR A 27 -16.21 13.75 4.14
CA TYR A 27 -15.10 14.10 5.02
C TYR A 27 -14.75 12.96 5.99
N LYS A 28 -15.77 12.31 6.57
CA LYS A 28 -15.59 11.16 7.47
C LYS A 28 -14.87 10.01 6.77
N GLU A 29 -15.31 9.67 5.55
CA GLU A 29 -14.66 8.64 4.74
C GLU A 29 -13.22 9.01 4.39
N SER A 30 -12.97 10.25 3.93
CA SER A 30 -11.62 10.69 3.61
C SER A 30 -10.68 10.62 4.81
N VAL A 31 -11.14 10.99 6.01
CA VAL A 31 -10.32 10.92 7.23
C VAL A 31 -10.02 9.48 7.61
N GLN A 32 -11.03 8.61 7.59
CA GLN A 32 -10.88 7.19 7.91
C GLN A 32 -9.87 6.50 6.99
N TRP A 33 -10.05 6.65 5.66
CA TRP A 33 -9.18 5.99 4.69
C TRP A 33 -7.77 6.58 4.68
N LYS A 34 -7.62 7.89 4.94
CA LYS A 34 -6.31 8.54 5.09
C LYS A 34 -5.54 7.97 6.28
N GLY A 35 -6.19 7.79 7.43
CA GLY A 35 -5.56 7.19 8.61
C GLY A 35 -5.07 5.77 8.32
N LYS A 36 -5.91 4.94 7.70
CA LYS A 36 -5.57 3.56 7.31
C LYS A 36 -4.42 3.50 6.30
N LEU A 37 -4.48 4.30 5.23
CA LEU A 37 -3.40 4.35 4.24
C LEU A 37 -2.10 4.86 4.86
N LYS A 38 -2.15 5.90 5.70
CA LYS A 38 -0.95 6.40 6.40
C LYS A 38 -0.30 5.32 7.26
N ALA A 39 -1.09 4.55 8.00
CA ALA A 39 -0.58 3.44 8.78
C ALA A 39 0.09 2.38 7.88
N CYS A 40 -0.52 2.03 6.74
CA CYS A 40 0.08 1.11 5.78
C CYS A 40 1.43 1.64 5.24
N LEU A 41 1.49 2.91 4.86
CA LEU A 41 2.70 3.55 4.33
C LEU A 41 3.83 3.57 5.37
N CYS A 42 3.52 3.92 6.63
CA CYS A 42 4.50 3.91 7.71
C CYS A 42 5.02 2.49 7.99
N PHE A 43 4.13 1.48 8.03
CA PHE A 43 4.54 0.10 8.21
C PHE A 43 5.39 -0.40 7.04
N HIS A 44 5.06 -0.02 5.80
CA HIS A 44 5.88 -0.35 4.62
C HIS A 44 7.30 0.22 4.73
N LEU A 45 7.45 1.45 5.21
CA LEU A 45 8.78 2.03 5.46
C LEU A 45 9.57 1.25 6.51
N VAL A 46 8.91 0.71 7.55
CA VAL A 46 9.56 -0.17 8.53
C VAL A 46 10.03 -1.46 7.86
N LEU A 47 9.20 -2.08 7.02
CA LEU A 47 9.59 -3.29 6.28
C LEU A 47 10.78 -3.02 5.34
N ILE A 48 10.77 -1.89 4.62
CA ILE A 48 11.90 -1.46 3.80
C ILE A 48 13.16 -1.31 4.64
N ALA A 49 13.08 -0.66 5.81
CA ALA A 49 14.23 -0.45 6.69
C ALA A 49 14.80 -1.79 7.20
N VAL A 50 13.93 -2.73 7.57
CA VAL A 50 14.33 -4.07 8.02
C VAL A 50 15.04 -4.83 6.89
N VAL A 51 14.44 -4.90 5.69
CA VAL A 51 15.04 -5.60 4.55
C VAL A 51 16.32 -4.91 4.08
N GLY A 52 16.31 -3.57 4.02
CA GLY A 52 17.49 -2.78 3.67
C GLY A 52 18.64 -2.97 4.66
N GLY A 53 18.34 -3.04 5.96
CA GLY A 53 19.32 -3.36 7.00
C GLY A 53 19.88 -4.77 6.85
N TRP A 54 19.04 -5.77 6.56
CA TRP A 54 19.49 -7.14 6.29
C TRP A 54 20.37 -7.23 5.04
N ILE A 55 20.01 -6.52 3.95
CA ILE A 55 20.81 -6.46 2.71
C ILE A 55 22.16 -5.78 2.97
N LEU A 56 22.18 -4.68 3.73
CA LEU A 56 23.41 -4.00 4.11
C LEU A 56 24.31 -4.92 4.94
N ALA A 57 23.74 -5.64 5.90
CA ALA A 57 24.45 -6.62 6.72
C ALA A 57 25.00 -7.81 5.89
N ALA A 58 24.31 -8.19 4.82
CA ALA A 58 24.80 -9.19 3.88
C ALA A 58 26.01 -8.69 3.09
N TYR A 59 25.95 -7.46 2.56
CA TYR A 59 27.06 -6.86 1.82
C TYR A 59 28.28 -6.52 2.70
N SER A 60 28.08 -6.24 3.98
CA SER A 60 29.17 -6.04 4.94
C SER A 60 29.77 -7.35 5.46
N GLY A 61 29.22 -8.51 5.07
CA GLY A 61 29.69 -9.82 5.52
C GLY A 61 29.27 -10.20 6.94
N VAL A 62 28.45 -9.38 7.60
CA VAL A 62 27.89 -9.67 8.94
C VAL A 62 26.92 -10.85 8.89
N VAL A 63 26.15 -10.97 7.81
CA VAL A 63 25.23 -12.08 7.57
C VAL A 63 25.68 -12.84 6.32
N LYS A 64 25.76 -14.17 6.40
CA LYS A 64 26.01 -15.04 5.24
C LYS A 64 24.75 -15.19 4.41
N ALA A 65 24.44 -14.16 3.63
CA ALA A 65 23.30 -14.13 2.72
C ALA A 65 23.69 -13.54 1.38
N HIS A 66 22.94 -13.92 0.35
CA HIS A 66 23.09 -13.39 -1.01
C HIS A 66 21.78 -12.72 -1.44
N PRO A 67 21.64 -11.40 -1.23
CA PRO A 67 20.49 -10.64 -1.69
C PRO A 67 20.26 -10.84 -3.18
N GLN A 68 19.02 -11.13 -3.54
CA GLN A 68 18.62 -11.37 -4.92
C GLN A 68 18.28 -10.06 -5.63
N PRO A 69 18.47 -9.96 -6.97
CA PRO A 69 18.17 -8.73 -7.71
C PRO A 69 16.75 -8.19 -7.50
N TRP A 70 15.76 -9.08 -7.32
CA TRP A 70 14.38 -8.69 -7.07
C TRP A 70 14.15 -8.13 -5.67
N GLU A 71 14.93 -8.55 -4.67
CA GLU A 71 14.89 -8.00 -3.30
C GLU A 71 15.42 -6.55 -3.31
N LEU A 72 16.49 -6.30 -4.08
CA LEU A 72 17.03 -4.96 -4.31
C LEU A 72 16.04 -4.08 -5.08
N ALA A 73 15.43 -4.61 -6.14
CA ALA A 73 14.41 -3.89 -6.90
C ALA A 73 13.20 -3.53 -6.02
N TRP A 74 12.81 -4.40 -5.08
CA TRP A 74 11.72 -4.10 -4.15
C TRP A 74 12.03 -2.94 -3.19
N LEU A 75 13.29 -2.69 -2.82
CA LEU A 75 13.66 -1.51 -2.02
C LEU A 75 13.31 -0.19 -2.73
N LEU A 76 13.24 -0.18 -4.07
CA LEU A 76 12.81 0.99 -4.83
C LEU A 76 11.33 1.36 -4.57
N SER A 77 10.54 0.47 -3.96
CA SER A 77 9.18 0.76 -3.48
C SER A 77 9.13 1.84 -2.38
N THR A 78 10.29 2.24 -1.84
CA THR A 78 10.43 3.46 -1.02
C THR A 78 9.92 4.69 -1.76
N VAL A 79 10.20 4.81 -3.05
CA VAL A 79 9.83 5.97 -3.88
C VAL A 79 8.31 6.19 -3.93
N PRO A 80 7.49 5.22 -4.41
CA PRO A 80 6.05 5.40 -4.39
C PRO A 80 5.54 5.61 -2.96
N THR A 81 6.10 4.95 -1.95
CA THR A 81 5.68 5.10 -0.55
C THR A 81 5.83 6.55 -0.04
N VAL A 82 6.96 7.19 -0.32
CA VAL A 82 7.20 8.60 0.01
C VAL A 82 6.24 9.52 -0.75
N VAL A 83 6.01 9.26 -2.04
CA VAL A 83 5.01 9.99 -2.84
C VAL A 83 3.60 9.81 -2.25
N GLY A 84 3.26 8.61 -1.79
CA GLY A 84 2.00 8.29 -1.13
C GLY A 84 1.80 9.11 0.13
N LEU A 85 2.83 9.19 0.99
CA LEU A 85 2.79 10.01 2.21
C LEU A 85 2.67 11.50 1.90
N ALA A 86 3.42 12.00 0.91
CA ALA A 86 3.38 13.39 0.48
C ALA A 86 2.02 13.79 -0.12
N SER A 87 1.26 12.83 -0.63
CA SER A 87 -0.08 13.08 -1.18
C SER A 87 -1.13 13.37 -0.11
N LEU A 88 -0.93 12.87 1.13
CA LEU A 88 -1.94 12.92 2.19
C LEU A 88 -2.21 14.33 2.74
N PRO A 89 -1.22 15.19 3.07
CA PRO A 89 -1.51 16.49 3.69
C PRO A 89 -2.38 17.41 2.83
N LYS A 90 -2.15 17.42 1.51
CA LYS A 90 -2.83 18.31 0.57
C LYS A 90 -3.92 17.62 -0.26
N ASN A 91 -4.26 16.37 0.04
CA ASN A 91 -5.18 15.55 -0.76
C ASN A 91 -4.81 15.53 -2.25
N ASN A 92 -3.51 15.39 -2.56
CA ASN A 92 -3.01 15.49 -3.93
C ASN A 92 -3.30 14.19 -4.71
N ILE A 93 -4.42 14.18 -5.44
CA ILE A 93 -4.88 12.99 -6.16
C ILE A 93 -3.89 12.51 -7.22
N LYS A 94 -3.18 13.42 -7.91
CA LYS A 94 -2.20 13.05 -8.93
C LYS A 94 -1.04 12.25 -8.32
N GLN A 95 -0.54 12.69 -7.16
CA GLN A 95 0.48 11.95 -6.42
C GLN A 95 -0.06 10.61 -5.89
N LEU A 96 -1.33 10.55 -5.49
CA LEU A 96 -1.93 9.31 -5.04
C LEU A 96 -2.06 8.27 -6.17
N TYR A 97 -2.33 8.71 -7.41
CA TYR A 97 -2.24 7.84 -8.60
C TYR A 97 -0.80 7.37 -8.88
N VAL A 98 0.19 8.27 -8.77
CA VAL A 98 1.61 7.89 -8.90
C VAL A 98 2.00 6.87 -7.84
N TYR A 99 1.55 7.04 -6.60
CA TYR A 99 1.71 6.05 -5.53
C TYR A 99 1.08 4.71 -5.90
N ALA A 100 -0.17 4.71 -6.36
CA ALA A 100 -0.89 3.47 -6.66
C ALA A 100 -0.23 2.70 -7.80
N PHE A 101 0.09 3.37 -8.91
CA PHE A 101 0.77 2.76 -10.05
C PHE A 101 2.20 2.32 -9.69
N GLY A 102 2.96 3.18 -9.02
CA GLY A 102 4.33 2.87 -8.61
C GLY A 102 4.39 1.71 -7.61
N THR A 103 3.43 1.60 -6.69
CA THR A 103 3.34 0.46 -5.76
C THR A 103 3.00 -0.83 -6.49
N LEU A 104 2.11 -0.78 -7.50
CA LEU A 104 1.80 -1.95 -8.31
C LEU A 104 3.04 -2.44 -9.09
N VAL A 105 3.74 -1.54 -9.77
CA VAL A 105 4.88 -1.93 -10.63
C VAL A 105 6.13 -2.25 -9.81
N ILE A 106 6.49 -1.41 -8.84
CA ILE A 106 7.78 -1.46 -8.13
C ILE A 106 7.64 -2.11 -6.74
N GLY A 107 6.45 -2.11 -6.13
CA GLY A 107 6.16 -2.84 -4.89
C GLY A 107 5.76 -4.29 -5.15
N VAL A 108 4.74 -4.51 -5.99
CA VAL A 108 4.23 -5.87 -6.26
C VAL A 108 5.06 -6.60 -7.32
N GLY A 109 5.47 -5.91 -8.40
CA GLY A 109 6.19 -6.50 -9.52
C GLY A 109 7.42 -7.33 -9.14
N PRO A 110 8.42 -6.77 -8.41
CA PRO A 110 9.60 -7.52 -8.01
C PRO A 110 9.29 -8.75 -7.14
N LEU A 111 8.28 -8.66 -6.26
CA LEU A 111 7.88 -9.78 -5.40
C LEU A 111 7.26 -10.92 -6.20
N VAL A 112 6.41 -10.60 -7.17
CA VAL A 112 5.80 -11.59 -8.07
C VAL A 112 6.89 -12.25 -8.91
N TYR A 113 7.81 -11.47 -9.48
CA TYR A 113 8.95 -12.01 -10.22
C TYR A 113 9.79 -12.96 -9.35
N GLY A 114 10.14 -12.54 -8.13
CA GLY A 114 10.87 -13.38 -7.18
C GLY A 114 10.14 -14.67 -6.82
N ALA A 115 8.82 -14.60 -6.62
CA ALA A 115 7.98 -15.78 -6.37
C ALA A 115 7.99 -16.75 -7.56
N CYS A 116 7.88 -16.25 -8.80
CA CYS A 116 7.96 -17.08 -10.01
C CYS A 116 9.30 -17.80 -10.11
N VAL A 117 10.41 -17.09 -9.90
CA VAL A 117 11.77 -17.67 -9.95
C VAL A 117 11.93 -18.78 -8.90
N MET A 118 11.49 -18.55 -7.66
CA MET A 118 11.57 -19.56 -6.60
C MET A 118 10.70 -20.77 -6.89
N ILE A 119 9.48 -20.56 -7.37
CA ILE A 119 8.57 -21.64 -7.74
C ILE A 119 9.17 -22.49 -8.87
N GLN A 120 9.75 -21.86 -9.89
CA GLN A 120 10.42 -22.57 -10.98
C GLN A 120 11.61 -23.41 -10.49
N ASP A 121 12.45 -22.86 -9.61
CA ASP A 121 13.59 -23.58 -9.04
C ASP A 121 13.14 -24.78 -8.18
N ILE A 122 12.10 -24.60 -7.37
CA ILE A 122 11.49 -25.68 -6.57
C ILE A 122 10.96 -26.78 -7.47
N PHE A 123 10.16 -26.44 -8.49
CA PHE A 123 9.61 -27.41 -9.44
C PHE A 123 10.71 -28.15 -10.19
N PHE A 124 11.73 -27.43 -10.66
CA PHE A 124 12.86 -28.04 -11.33
C PHE A 124 13.57 -29.06 -10.43
N ASN A 125 13.95 -28.68 -9.21
CA ASN A 125 14.64 -29.59 -8.29
C ASN A 125 13.80 -30.80 -7.92
N ILE A 126 12.51 -30.61 -7.60
CA ILE A 126 11.59 -31.72 -7.29
C ILE A 126 11.44 -32.66 -8.48
N SER A 127 11.30 -32.13 -9.71
CA SER A 127 11.18 -32.95 -10.92
C SER A 127 12.42 -33.82 -11.18
N GLN A 128 13.58 -33.40 -10.68
CA GLN A 128 14.84 -34.12 -10.78
C GLN A 128 15.12 -35.02 -9.54
N GLY A 129 14.19 -35.11 -8.58
CA GLY A 129 14.38 -35.82 -7.33
C GLY A 129 15.47 -35.21 -6.43
N ARG A 130 15.75 -33.92 -6.58
CA ARG A 130 16.81 -33.21 -5.86
C ARG A 130 16.23 -32.36 -4.72
N ALA A 131 16.92 -32.37 -3.58
CA ALA A 131 16.70 -31.45 -2.48
C ALA A 131 18.05 -30.84 -2.07
N PRO A 132 18.46 -29.72 -2.68
CA PRO A 132 19.76 -29.13 -2.40
C PRO A 132 19.94 -28.79 -0.91
N ALA A 133 21.06 -29.19 -0.33
CA ALA A 133 21.42 -28.84 1.06
C ALA A 133 21.98 -27.40 1.16
N THR A 134 21.33 -26.44 0.50
CA THR A 134 21.73 -25.03 0.49
C THR A 134 20.84 -24.22 1.42
N LEU A 135 21.40 -23.14 2.00
CA LEU A 135 20.63 -22.23 2.84
C LEU A 135 19.49 -21.55 2.06
N GLN A 136 19.68 -21.32 0.76
CA GLN A 136 18.65 -20.77 -0.13
C GLN A 136 17.44 -21.71 -0.23
N TRP A 137 17.67 -23.02 -0.39
CA TRP A 137 16.62 -24.03 -0.42
C TRP A 137 15.86 -24.10 0.91
N GLN A 138 16.59 -24.14 2.02
CA GLN A 138 16.01 -24.19 3.37
C GLN A 138 15.15 -22.95 3.69
N ASN A 139 15.56 -21.77 3.20
CA ASN A 139 14.85 -20.52 3.44
C ASN A 139 13.72 -20.24 2.43
N ALA A 140 13.60 -21.02 1.35
CA ALA A 140 12.64 -20.77 0.28
C ALA A 140 11.18 -20.67 0.79
N PRO A 141 10.68 -21.56 1.68
CA PRO A 141 9.32 -21.44 2.21
C PRO A 141 9.08 -20.12 2.97
N MET A 142 10.03 -19.70 3.80
CA MET A 142 9.93 -18.45 4.56
C MET A 142 9.96 -17.24 3.63
N LYS A 143 10.83 -17.24 2.60
CA LYS A 143 10.88 -16.17 1.60
C LYS A 143 9.58 -16.08 0.82
N MET A 144 9.03 -17.21 0.36
CA MET A 144 7.75 -17.25 -0.34
C MET A 144 6.59 -16.73 0.52
N ALA A 145 6.52 -17.16 1.79
CA ALA A 145 5.51 -16.69 2.72
C ALA A 145 5.62 -15.17 2.96
N SER A 146 6.85 -14.66 3.11
CA SER A 146 7.11 -13.24 3.28
C SER A 146 6.70 -12.44 2.04
N SER A 147 7.06 -12.89 0.84
CA SER A 147 6.64 -12.26 -0.41
C SER A 147 5.11 -12.24 -0.55
N ALA A 148 4.43 -13.35 -0.26
CA ALA A 148 2.97 -13.43 -0.31
C ALA A 148 2.31 -12.49 0.71
N PHE A 149 2.85 -12.38 1.92
CA PHE A 149 2.38 -11.44 2.93
C PHE A 149 2.51 -9.98 2.44
N ILE A 150 3.66 -9.61 1.90
CA ILE A 150 3.90 -8.24 1.43
C ILE A 150 3.03 -7.91 0.20
N ILE A 151 2.81 -8.87 -0.71
CA ILE A 151 1.89 -8.70 -1.84
C ILE A 151 0.47 -8.43 -1.34
N GLN A 152 -0.03 -9.22 -0.38
CA GLN A 152 -1.36 -9.00 0.22
C GLN A 152 -1.44 -7.63 0.90
N PHE A 153 -0.39 -7.25 1.63
CA PHE A 153 -0.30 -5.96 2.29
C PHE A 153 -0.35 -4.80 1.29
N HIS A 154 0.38 -4.89 0.17
CA HIS A 154 0.28 -3.94 -0.93
C HIS A 154 -1.14 -3.89 -1.52
N GLY A 155 -1.81 -5.03 -1.67
CA GLY A 155 -3.21 -5.10 -2.12
C GLY A 155 -4.16 -4.32 -1.19
N ILE A 156 -4.02 -4.47 0.13
CA ILE A 156 -4.80 -3.72 1.12
C ILE A 156 -4.51 -2.22 1.02
N SER A 157 -3.25 -1.83 0.90
CA SER A 157 -2.84 -0.43 0.79
C SER A 157 -3.37 0.22 -0.49
N LEU A 158 -3.33 -0.49 -1.62
CA LEU A 158 -3.91 -0.06 -2.90
C LEU A 158 -5.43 0.06 -2.82
N TYR A 159 -6.11 -0.86 -2.11
CA TYR A 159 -7.54 -0.75 -1.86
C TYR A 159 -7.89 0.54 -1.09
N TYR A 160 -7.13 0.89 -0.04
CA TYR A 160 -7.34 2.15 0.69
C TYR A 160 -7.04 3.39 -0.16
N ALA A 161 -6.00 3.34 -0.99
CA ALA A 161 -5.71 4.42 -1.93
C ALA A 161 -6.84 4.60 -2.95
N ASN A 162 -7.40 3.53 -3.50
CA ASN A 162 -8.54 3.60 -4.42
C ASN A 162 -9.78 4.21 -3.74
N LYS A 163 -10.04 3.88 -2.47
CA LYS A 163 -11.12 4.52 -1.70
C LYS A 163 -10.87 6.03 -1.51
N LEU A 164 -9.64 6.44 -1.25
CA LEU A 164 -9.27 7.86 -1.15
C LEU A 164 -9.36 8.60 -2.48
N ILE A 165 -8.92 7.99 -3.58
CA ILE A 165 -9.05 8.54 -4.93
C ILE A 165 -10.52 8.83 -5.21
N GLY A 166 -11.43 7.87 -4.96
CA GLY A 166 -12.87 8.09 -5.11
C GLY A 166 -13.41 9.21 -4.24
N ALA A 167 -12.98 9.29 -2.98
CA ALA A 167 -13.40 10.35 -2.05
C ALA A 167 -12.87 11.74 -2.42
N TRP A 168 -11.72 11.83 -3.09
CA TRP A 168 -11.12 13.12 -3.51
C TRP A 168 -11.59 13.58 -4.89
N SER A 169 -11.87 12.65 -5.81
CA SER A 169 -12.39 12.97 -7.15
C SER A 169 -13.80 13.58 -7.09
N SER A 170 -14.66 13.09 -6.19
CA SER A 170 -16.04 13.59 -6.04
C SER A 170 -16.14 15.04 -5.55
N LYS A 171 -15.03 15.61 -5.05
CA LYS A 171 -14.95 17.01 -4.61
C LYS A 171 -14.79 18.00 -5.78
N GLY A 172 -14.40 17.51 -6.96
CA GLY A 172 -14.14 18.33 -8.15
C GLY A 172 -15.34 18.46 -9.12
N GLU A 173 -16.35 17.60 -9.01
CA GLU A 173 -17.56 17.71 -9.84
C GLU A 173 -18.45 18.85 -9.31
N LYS A 174 -18.26 20.06 -9.85
CA LYS A 174 -19.39 21.00 -9.96
C LYS A 174 -20.41 20.31 -10.85
N LYS A 175 -21.54 19.88 -10.29
CA LYS A 175 -22.71 19.53 -11.09
C LYS A 175 -23.08 20.75 -11.91
N THR A 176 -22.82 20.72 -13.21
CA THR A 176 -23.58 21.51 -14.18
C THR A 176 -25.00 20.97 -14.12
N SER A 177 -25.82 21.68 -13.33
CA SER A 177 -27.28 21.58 -13.39
C SER A 177 -27.78 22.05 -14.75
#